data_AF-A0A7C4ZI18-F1
#
_entry.id   AF-A0A7C4ZI18-F1
#
_cell.length_a   1.000
_cell.length_b   1.000
_cell.length_c   1.000
_cell.angle_alpha   90.00
_cell.angle_beta   90.00
_cell.angle_gamma   90.00
#
_symmetry.space_group_name_H-M   'P 1'
#
loop_
_entity.id
_entity.type
_entity.pdbx_description
1 polymer ?
#
loop_
_entity_poly.entity_id
_entity_poly.type
_entity_poly.pdbx_seq_one_letter_code
_entity_poly.pdbx_strand_id
1 'polypeptide(L)' 'MEKLLEIMRRLRAPDGCPWDRKQTHESLRPYLLEEAAEAVDALTEGD' A
#
# COMPACT_ATOMS: atom_id res chain seq x y z
N MET A 1 -9.78 10.65 -3.98
CA MET A 1 -8.38 10.17 -4.10
C MET A 1 -7.40 11.09 -3.38
N GLU A 2 -7.66 12.38 -3.37
CA GLU A 2 -6.77 13.42 -2.81
C GLU A 2 -6.27 13.12 -1.39
N LYS A 3 -7.15 12.66 -0.49
CA LYS A 3 -6.78 12.28 0.89
C LYS A 3 -5.77 11.13 0.96
N LEU A 4 -5.90 10.10 0.13
CA LEU A 4 -4.94 8.98 0.09
C LEU A 4 -3.57 9.49 -0.38
N LEU A 5 -3.55 10.31 -1.44
CA LEU A 5 -2.32 10.89 -1.96
C LEU A 5 -1.66 11.84 -0.95
N GLU A 6 -2.44 12.55 -0.15
CA GLU A 6 -1.92 13.37 0.95
C GLU A 6 -1.26 12.52 2.04
N ILE A 7 -1.91 11.43 2.47
CA ILE A 7 -1.34 10.49 3.43
C ILE A 7 -0.04 9.89 2.90
N MET A 8 -0.03 9.39 1.66
CA MET A 8 1.18 8.84 1.03
C MET A 8 2.31 9.88 0.96
N ARG A 9 1.99 11.13 0.61
CA ARG A 9 2.98 12.23 0.62
C ARG A 9 3.51 12.50 2.02
N ARG A 10 2.66 12.50 3.05
CA ARG A 10 3.07 12.71 4.44
C ARG A 10 3.97 11.58 4.95
N LEU A 11 3.61 10.34 4.68
CA LEU A 11 4.39 9.16 5.09
C LEU A 11 5.75 9.10 4.41
N ARG A 12 5.85 9.54 3.14
CA ARG A 12 7.10 9.54 2.36
C ARG A 12 7.92 10.84 2.43
N ALA A 13 7.45 11.84 3.19
CA ALA A 13 8.19 13.09 3.42
C ALA A 13 9.54 12.84 4.13
N PRO A 14 10.52 13.76 4.07
CA PRO A 14 11.83 13.57 4.72
C PRO A 14 11.76 13.21 6.22
N ASP A 15 10.81 13.81 6.93
CA ASP A 15 10.49 13.58 8.35
C ASP A 15 9.38 12.54 8.58
N GLY A 16 8.96 11.85 7.51
CA GLY A 16 7.94 10.80 7.53
C GLY A 16 8.46 9.44 7.98
N CYS A 17 7.64 8.41 7.75
CA CYS A 17 7.94 7.04 8.13
C CYS A 17 9.20 6.51 7.39
N PRO A 18 10.25 6.08 8.10
CA PRO A 18 11.46 5.57 7.45
C PRO A 18 11.24 4.33 6.60
N TRP A 19 10.22 3.52 6.89
CA TRP A 19 9.89 2.33 6.13
C TRP A 19 9.24 2.68 4.78
N ASP A 20 8.23 3.56 4.78
CA ASP A 20 7.52 4.00 3.57
C ASP A 20 8.43 4.70 2.56
N ARG A 21 9.42 5.45 3.08
CA ARG A 21 10.43 6.13 2.26
C ARG A 21 11.38 5.17 1.56
N LYS A 22 11.65 3.99 2.13
CA LYS A 22 12.56 2.98 1.57
C LYS A 22 11.88 2.08 0.54
N GLN A 23 10.55 2.07 0.48
CA GLN A 23 9.82 1.20 -0.44
C GLN A 23 10.04 1.61 -1.90
N THR A 24 10.19 0.60 -2.77
CA THR A 24 10.21 0.71 -4.23
C THR A 24 9.08 -0.12 -4.82
N HIS A 25 8.84 -0.02 -6.13
CA HIS A 25 7.85 -0.88 -6.78
C HIS A 25 8.23 -2.36 -6.69
N GLU A 26 9.52 -2.67 -6.73
CA GLU A 26 10.04 -4.04 -6.60
C GLU A 26 9.83 -4.59 -5.19
N SER A 27 10.05 -3.78 -4.14
CA SER A 27 9.83 -4.22 -2.76
C SER A 27 8.35 -4.40 -2.43
N LEU A 28 7.47 -3.63 -3.06
CA LEU A 28 6.02 -3.69 -2.86
C LEU A 28 5.31 -4.76 -3.70
N ARG A 29 5.96 -5.28 -4.74
CA ARG A 29 5.38 -6.29 -5.65
C ARG A 29 4.77 -7.51 -4.95
N PRO A 30 5.44 -8.21 -4.00
CA PRO A 30 4.84 -9.37 -3.36
C PRO A 30 3.58 -9.00 -2.57
N TYR A 31 3.60 -7.89 -1.82
CA TYR A 31 2.45 -7.42 -1.05
C TYR A 31 1.27 -7.04 -1.94
N LEU A 32 1.52 -6.41 -3.09
CA LEU A 32 0.46 -6.10 -4.05
C LEU A 32 -0.22 -7.37 -4.59
N LEU A 33 0.52 -8.46 -4.77
CA LEU A 33 -0.05 -9.74 -5.20
C LEU A 33 -0.89 -10.38 -4.08
N GLU A 34 -0.40 -10.34 -2.84
CA GLU A 34 -1.11 -10.85 -1.66
C GLU A 34 -2.44 -10.11 -1.47
N GLU A 35 -2.43 -8.77 -1.44
CA GLU A 35 -3.63 -7.94 -1.28
C GLU A 35 -4.65 -8.14 -2.41
N ALA A 36 -4.18 -8.38 -3.64
CA ALA A 36 -5.07 -8.68 -4.76
C ALA A 36 -5.74 -10.05 -4.62
N ALA A 37 -5.04 -11.05 -4.06
CA ALA A 37 -5.63 -12.34 -3.75
C ALA A 37 -6.63 -12.23 -2.59
N GLU A 38 -6.27 -11.54 -1.51
CA GLU A 38 -7.15 -11.29 -0.36
C GLU A 38 -8.44 -10.57 -0.79
N ALA A 39 -8.35 -9.59 -1.70
CA ALA A 39 -9.53 -8.92 -2.23
C ALA A 39 -10.46 -9.87 -3.01
N VAL A 40 -9.90 -10.83 -3.75
CA VAL A 40 -10.69 -11.85 -4.47
C VAL A 40 -11.34 -12.82 -3.49
N ASP A 41 -10.61 -13.21 -2.45
CA ASP A 41 -11.09 -14.12 -1.42
C ASP A 41 -12.25 -13.48 -0.65
N ALA A 42 -12.13 -12.21 -0.23
CA ALA A 42 -13.21 -11.46 0.43
C ALA A 42 -14.49 -11.42 -0.42
N LEU A 43 -14.36 -11.10 -1.72
CA LEU A 43 -15.48 -11.11 -2.66
C LEU A 43 -16.11 -12.50 -2.82
N THR A 44 -15.34 -13.56 -2.65
CA THR A 44 -15.80 -14.96 -2.77
C THR A 44 -16.52 -15.42 -1.50
N GLU A 45 -16.02 -15.01 -0.33
CA GLU A 45 -16.59 -15.33 0.98
C GLU A 45 -17.82 -14.46 1.31
N GLY A 46 -18.03 -13.37 0.57
CA GLY A 46 -19.16 -12.45 0.74
C GLY A 46 -18.94 -11.38 1.81
N ASP A 47 -17.68 -11.07 2.11
CA ASP A 47 -17.23 -10.00 3.00
C ASP A 47 -16.84 -8.73 2.20
#